data_AF-A0A409Y009-F1
#
_entry.id   AF-A0A409Y009-F1
#
_cell.length_a   1.000
_cell.length_b   1.000
_cell.length_c   1.000
_cell.angle_alpha   90.00
_cell.angle_beta   90.00
_cell.angle_gamma   90.00
#
_symmetry.space_group_name_H-M   'P 1'
#
loop_
_entity.id
_entity.type
_entity.pdbx_description
1 polymer ?
#
loop_
_entity_poly.entity_id
_entity_poly.type
_entity_poly.pdbx_seq_one_letter_code
_entity_poly.pdbx_strand_id
1 'polypeptide(L)'
;MCSLFGWEGRDPLRQSAYEDFRRALTKQFNVIYGTDVQSLSSWQLLCARLGTKPIPDTASKCREVFCSVHVNLVDLVLEEGPVHKFKTVKELSEYTRATGKFFPRDDAEAGGLLRYLLRHIFDPSKDSDRIKTVTTGSFGRPTKMLTRRGARN
;
A
#
# COMPACT_ATOMS: atom_id res chain seq x y z
N MET A 1 -25.77 25.57 -17.53
CA MET A 1 -24.51 26.08 -18.12
C MET A 1 -23.41 25.03 -17.98
N CYS A 2 -23.37 24.00 -18.84
CA CYS A 2 -22.25 23.04 -18.97
C CYS A 2 -22.34 22.29 -20.33
N SER A 3 -22.77 22.98 -21.37
CA SER A 3 -22.87 22.44 -22.75
C SER A 3 -22.18 23.34 -23.77
N LEU A 4 -21.55 24.44 -23.33
CA LEU A 4 -21.05 25.50 -24.22
C LEU A 4 -19.64 25.26 -24.77
N PHE A 5 -18.89 24.27 -24.25
CA PHE A 5 -17.49 24.10 -24.62
C PHE A 5 -17.13 22.77 -25.30
N GLY A 6 -18.10 21.91 -25.66
CA GLY A 6 -17.79 20.75 -26.51
C GLY A 6 -16.60 19.90 -26.04
N TRP A 7 -16.39 19.77 -24.73
CA TRP A 7 -15.37 18.87 -24.18
C TRP A 7 -15.90 17.44 -24.27
N GLU A 8 -15.96 16.92 -25.49
CA GLU A 8 -16.12 15.49 -25.73
C GLU A 8 -14.98 14.78 -24.99
N GLY A 9 -15.33 13.76 -24.20
CA GLY A 9 -14.45 13.06 -23.25
C GLY A 9 -13.24 12.31 -23.83
N ARG A 10 -12.77 12.70 -25.02
CA ARG A 10 -11.62 12.14 -25.75
C ARG A 10 -10.66 13.23 -26.25
N ASP A 11 -10.50 14.33 -25.51
CA ASP A 11 -9.45 15.30 -25.80
C ASP A 11 -8.05 14.66 -25.65
N PRO A 12 -7.25 14.57 -26.72
CA PRO A 12 -5.89 14.03 -26.66
C PRO A 12 -5.00 14.77 -25.65
N LEU A 13 -5.22 16.07 -25.44
CA LEU A 13 -4.48 16.88 -24.46
C LEU A 13 -4.76 16.39 -23.04
N ARG A 14 -6.00 15.99 -22.74
CA ARG A 14 -6.37 15.43 -21.43
C ARG A 14 -5.73 14.07 -21.20
N GLN A 15 -5.62 13.23 -22.23
CA GLN A 15 -4.94 11.93 -22.12
C GLN A 15 -3.44 12.13 -21.87
N SER A 16 -2.79 12.99 -22.64
CA SER A 16 -1.36 13.32 -22.46
C SER A 16 -1.09 13.87 -21.06
N ALA A 17 -1.87 14.86 -20.61
CA ALA A 17 -1.70 15.45 -19.27
C ALA A 17 -1.89 14.42 -18.15
N TYR A 18 -2.80 13.47 -18.34
CA TYR A 18 -3.03 12.39 -17.38
C TYR A 18 -1.87 11.39 -17.34
N GLU A 19 -1.27 11.07 -18.49
CA GLU A 19 -0.09 10.22 -18.58
C GLU A 19 1.14 10.88 -17.96
N ASP A 20 1.36 12.17 -18.22
CA ASP A 20 2.45 12.94 -17.63
C ASP A 20 2.31 13.04 -16.11
N PHE A 21 1.09 13.27 -15.62
CA PHE A 21 0.80 13.28 -14.19
C PHE A 21 1.08 11.91 -13.55
N ARG A 22 0.69 10.81 -14.20
CA ARG A 22 1.00 9.45 -13.72
C ARG A 22 2.51 9.21 -13.64
N ARG A 23 3.26 9.60 -14.67
CA ARG A 23 4.72 9.49 -14.68
C ARG A 23 5.35 10.32 -13.55
N ALA A 24 4.87 11.55 -13.35
CA ALA A 24 5.36 12.42 -12.28
C ALA A 24 5.10 11.81 -10.90
N LEU A 25 3.93 11.20 -10.66
CA LEU A 25 3.62 10.48 -9.43
C LEU A 25 4.57 9.30 -9.19
N THR A 26 4.83 8.48 -10.21
CA THR A 26 5.79 7.37 -10.12
C THR A 26 7.19 7.88 -9.75
N LYS A 27 7.65 8.93 -10.42
CA LYS A 27 8.96 9.56 -10.14
C LYS A 27 9.05 10.10 -8.73
N GLN A 28 8.04 10.85 -8.30
CA GLN A 28 8.02 11.43 -6.95
C GLN A 28 8.02 10.34 -5.89
N PHE A 29 7.24 9.27 -6.08
CA PHE A 29 7.26 8.12 -5.18
C PHE A 29 8.67 7.51 -5.09
N ASN A 30 9.31 7.26 -6.24
CA ASN A 30 10.65 6.69 -6.31
C ASN A 30 11.72 7.59 -5.69
N VAL A 31 11.58 8.93 -5.79
CA VAL A 31 12.49 9.89 -5.16
C VAL A 31 12.35 9.88 -3.64
N ILE A 32 11.13 9.82 -3.12
CA ILE A 32 10.87 9.87 -1.67
C ILE A 32 11.23 8.55 -1.01
N TYR A 33 10.75 7.42 -1.55
CA TYR A 33 10.83 6.11 -0.88
C TYR A 33 11.83 5.17 -1.52
N GLY A 34 12.27 5.40 -2.76
CA GLY A 34 13.09 4.47 -3.52
C GLY A 34 12.30 3.40 -4.27
N THR A 35 13.02 2.53 -4.95
CA THR A 35 12.47 1.47 -5.82
C THR A 35 12.66 0.06 -5.25
N ASP A 36 13.51 -0.10 -4.24
CA ASP A 36 13.93 -1.39 -3.71
C ASP A 36 13.00 -1.94 -2.62
N VAL A 37 12.58 -3.20 -2.80
CA VAL A 37 11.73 -3.94 -1.86
C VAL A 37 12.52 -4.44 -0.64
N GLN A 38 13.84 -4.59 -0.74
CA GLN A 38 14.68 -5.11 0.36
C GLN A 38 15.23 -3.98 1.25
N SER A 39 15.08 -2.72 0.85
CA SER A 39 15.54 -1.55 1.58
C SER A 39 14.74 -1.31 2.86
N LEU A 40 15.36 -1.56 4.01
CA LEU A 40 14.74 -1.29 5.32
C LEU A 40 14.39 0.20 5.50
N SER A 41 15.28 1.10 5.08
CA SER A 41 15.07 2.55 5.22
C SER A 41 13.83 3.02 4.47
N SER A 42 13.60 2.49 3.27
CA SER A 42 12.39 2.74 2.46
C SER A 42 11.12 2.34 3.21
N TRP A 43 11.12 1.15 3.81
CA TRP A 43 9.99 0.64 4.59
C TRP A 43 9.76 1.41 5.89
N GLN A 44 10.82 1.83 6.57
CA GLN A 44 10.74 2.63 7.78
C GLN A 44 10.17 4.03 7.48
N LEU A 45 10.59 4.64 6.37
CA LEU A 45 10.05 5.93 5.93
C LEU A 45 8.55 5.84 5.59
N LEU A 46 8.14 4.77 4.92
CA LEU A 46 6.71 4.48 4.68
C LEU A 46 5.94 4.32 6.01
N CYS A 47 6.47 3.56 6.96
CA CYS A 47 5.84 3.39 8.27
C CYS A 47 5.76 4.71 9.05
N ALA A 48 6.79 5.56 8.96
CA ALA A 48 6.82 6.88 9.57
C ALA A 48 5.77 7.80 8.93
N ARG A 49 5.64 7.79 7.59
CA ARG A 49 4.63 8.56 6.86
C ARG A 49 3.20 8.13 7.24
N LEU A 50 3.00 6.83 7.45
CA LEU A 50 1.75 6.29 7.96
C LEU A 50 1.51 6.59 9.45
N GLY A 51 2.48 7.16 10.17
CA GLY A 51 2.36 7.43 11.60
C GLY A 51 2.30 6.16 12.46
N THR A 52 2.89 5.05 11.99
CA THR A 52 3.01 3.82 12.77
C THR A 52 4.04 4.03 13.89
N LYS A 53 3.63 3.78 15.14
CA LYS A 53 4.52 3.83 16.32
C LYS A 53 4.34 2.54 17.15
N PRO A 54 5.43 1.83 17.51
CA PRO A 54 6.82 2.06 17.13
C PRO A 54 7.10 1.72 15.65
N ILE A 55 8.09 2.37 15.04
CA ILE A 55 8.57 2.01 13.71
C ILE A 55 9.32 0.67 13.83
N PRO A 56 8.96 -0.37 13.06
CA PRO A 56 9.65 -1.65 13.16
C PRO A 56 11.10 -1.59 12.69
N ASP A 57 11.96 -2.39 13.32
CA ASP A 57 13.39 -2.48 12.98
C ASP A 57 13.68 -3.44 11.82
N THR A 58 12.65 -4.10 11.26
CA THR A 58 12.81 -5.08 10.18
C THR A 58 11.83 -4.83 9.04
N ALA A 59 12.32 -4.99 7.81
CA ALA A 59 11.54 -4.77 6.60
C ALA A 59 10.31 -5.69 6.55
N SER A 60 10.42 -6.92 7.08
CA SER A 60 9.30 -7.86 7.12
C SER A 60 8.14 -7.36 8.00
N LYS A 61 8.43 -6.81 9.18
CA LYS A 61 7.40 -6.26 10.06
C LYS A 61 6.77 -5.00 9.45
N CYS A 62 7.57 -4.14 8.83
CA CYS A 62 7.04 -2.98 8.10
C CYS A 62 6.11 -3.41 6.96
N ARG A 63 6.46 -4.47 6.22
CA ARG A 63 5.59 -5.06 5.18
C ARG A 63 4.28 -5.56 5.76
N GLU A 64 4.31 -6.23 6.91
CA GLU A 64 3.08 -6.70 7.58
C GLU A 64 2.16 -5.55 8.00
N VAL A 65 2.73 -4.48 8.55
CA VAL A 65 1.98 -3.26 8.90
C VAL A 65 1.37 -2.62 7.64
N PHE A 66 2.15 -2.49 6.57
CA PHE A 66 1.64 -1.93 5.33
C PHE A 66 0.61 -2.88 4.67
N CYS A 67 0.73 -4.19 4.88
CA CYS A 67 -0.24 -5.17 4.41
C CYS A 67 -1.60 -5.04 5.09
N SER A 68 -1.62 -4.65 6.37
CA SER A 68 -2.85 -4.45 7.15
C SER A 68 -3.45 -3.05 7.00
N VAL A 69 -2.68 -2.07 6.52
CA VAL A 69 -3.15 -0.71 6.27
C VAL A 69 -3.60 -0.56 4.82
N HIS A 70 -4.77 0.05 4.63
CA HIS A 70 -5.29 0.39 3.31
C HIS A 70 -5.24 1.91 3.13
N VAL A 71 -4.35 2.39 2.27
CA VAL A 71 -4.19 3.82 1.96
C VAL A 71 -4.15 4.01 0.45
N ASN A 72 -4.57 5.20 0.02
CA ASN A 72 -4.40 5.60 -1.37
C ASN A 72 -2.98 6.12 -1.60
N LEU A 73 -2.28 5.55 -2.58
CA LEU A 73 -0.89 5.91 -2.88
C LEU A 73 -0.75 7.32 -3.46
N VAL A 74 -1.79 7.84 -4.13
CA VAL A 74 -1.78 9.22 -4.62
C VAL A 74 -1.75 10.19 -3.44
N ASP A 75 -2.54 9.93 -2.40
CA ASP A 75 -2.59 10.76 -1.19
C ASP A 75 -1.31 10.63 -0.37
N LEU A 76 -0.70 9.43 -0.36
CA LEU A 76 0.60 9.20 0.27
C LEU A 76 1.73 10.06 -0.32
N VAL A 77 1.66 10.36 -1.62
CA VAL A 77 2.69 11.11 -2.35
C VAL A 77 2.40 12.62 -2.40
N LEU A 78 1.14 13.00 -2.61
CA LEU A 78 0.75 14.40 -2.83
C LEU A 78 0.37 15.15 -1.56
N GLU A 79 -0.23 14.47 -0.58
CA GLU A 79 -0.59 15.15 0.66
C GLU A 79 0.64 15.25 1.56
N GLU A 80 0.82 16.38 2.25
CA GLU A 80 1.84 16.54 3.29
C GLU A 80 1.30 16.16 4.69
N GLY A 81 -0.04 16.10 4.82
CA GLY A 81 -0.75 15.83 6.07
C GLY A 81 -0.93 14.34 6.43
N PRO A 82 -1.73 14.02 7.46
CA PRO A 82 -2.02 12.63 7.80
C PRO A 82 -2.82 11.95 6.67
N VAL A 83 -2.27 10.86 6.13
CA VAL A 83 -2.89 10.10 5.06
C VAL A 83 -4.12 9.35 5.58
N HIS A 84 -5.22 9.41 4.83
CA HIS A 84 -6.44 8.70 5.19
C HIS A 84 -6.26 7.19 5.11
N LYS A 85 -6.51 6.49 6.23
CA LYS A 85 -6.42 5.03 6.34
C LYS A 85 -7.83 4.44 6.29
N PHE A 86 -8.07 3.59 5.31
CA PHE A 86 -9.31 2.83 5.15
C PHE A 86 -9.24 1.54 5.97
N LYS A 87 -10.39 1.08 6.46
CA LYS A 87 -10.49 -0.18 7.22
C LYS A 87 -10.55 -1.38 6.31
N THR A 88 -11.05 -1.21 5.08
CA THR A 88 -11.20 -2.29 4.11
C THR A 88 -10.71 -1.90 2.72
N VAL A 89 -10.32 -2.89 1.92
CA VAL A 89 -9.98 -2.68 0.50
C VAL A 89 -11.21 -2.22 -0.30
N LYS A 90 -12.42 -2.59 0.13
CA LYS A 90 -13.68 -2.14 -0.50
C LYS A 90 -13.86 -0.63 -0.34
N GLU A 91 -13.67 -0.09 0.86
CA GLU A 91 -13.72 1.36 1.12
C GLU A 91 -12.64 2.09 0.32
N LEU A 92 -11.41 1.56 0.28
CA LEU A 92 -10.34 2.11 -0.55
C LEU A 92 -10.74 2.12 -2.03
N SER A 93 -11.35 1.03 -2.53
CA SER A 93 -11.80 0.92 -3.92
C SER A 93 -12.88 1.95 -4.25
N GLU A 94 -13.89 2.07 -3.40
CA GLU A 94 -14.97 3.04 -3.55
C GLU A 94 -14.43 4.47 -3.54
N TYR A 95 -13.53 4.80 -2.61
CA TYR A 95 -12.87 6.10 -2.54
C TYR A 95 -12.04 6.41 -3.79
N THR A 96 -11.19 5.48 -4.22
CA THR A 96 -10.34 5.67 -5.40
C THR A 96 -11.18 5.83 -6.67
N ARG A 97 -12.29 5.08 -6.80
CA ARG A 97 -13.21 5.21 -7.93
C ARG A 97 -14.00 6.51 -7.90
N ALA A 98 -14.46 6.94 -6.74
CA ALA A 98 -15.22 8.18 -6.57
C ALA A 98 -14.36 9.43 -6.81
N THR A 99 -13.10 9.41 -6.37
CA THR A 99 -12.17 10.53 -6.52
C THR A 99 -11.38 10.51 -7.83
N GLY A 100 -11.33 9.37 -8.52
CA GLY A 100 -10.52 9.20 -9.73
C GLY A 100 -9.01 9.14 -9.46
N LYS A 101 -8.58 9.02 -8.21
CA LYS A 101 -7.17 9.01 -7.80
C LYS A 101 -6.50 7.65 -8.06
N PHE A 102 -6.40 7.25 -9.32
CA PHE A 102 -5.79 5.98 -9.71
C PHE A 102 -4.27 6.09 -9.80
N PHE A 103 -3.58 5.28 -9.00
CA PHE A 103 -2.13 5.15 -9.12
C PHE A 103 -1.77 4.29 -10.35
N PRO A 104 -0.81 4.70 -11.20
CA PRO A 104 -0.38 3.92 -12.36
C PRO A 104 0.18 2.54 -11.97
N ARG A 105 -0.37 1.48 -12.57
CA ARG A 105 0.10 0.10 -12.37
C ARG A 105 1.18 -0.34 -13.36
N ASP A 106 1.03 0.10 -14.61
CA ASP A 106 1.86 -0.35 -15.75
C ASP A 106 2.92 0.70 -16.14
N ASP A 107 3.51 1.37 -15.15
CA ASP A 107 4.61 2.31 -15.39
C ASP A 107 5.94 1.55 -15.44
N ALA A 108 6.73 1.77 -16.49
CA ALA A 108 8.05 1.15 -16.65
C ALA A 108 9.04 1.60 -15.58
N GLU A 109 8.83 2.78 -14.98
CA GLU A 109 9.63 3.31 -13.87
C GLU A 109 9.11 2.80 -12.51
N ALA A 110 8.02 2.02 -12.46
CA ALA A 110 7.53 1.46 -11.21
C ALA A 110 8.50 0.40 -10.69
N GLY A 111 9.29 0.79 -9.67
CA GLY A 111 10.19 -0.10 -8.96
C GLY A 111 9.45 -1.27 -8.30
N GLY A 112 10.22 -2.28 -7.87
CA GLY A 112 9.67 -3.43 -7.15
C GLY A 112 8.88 -3.02 -5.90
N LEU A 113 9.34 -1.98 -5.19
CA LEU A 113 8.66 -1.44 -4.01
C LEU A 113 7.26 -0.96 -4.36
N LEU A 114 7.13 -0.10 -5.37
CA LEU A 114 5.84 0.43 -5.80
C LEU A 114 4.90 -0.69 -6.26
N ARG A 115 5.40 -1.65 -7.06
CA ARG A 115 4.61 -2.80 -7.53
C ARG A 115 4.09 -3.67 -6.38
N TYR A 116 4.82 -3.73 -5.27
CA TYR A 116 4.40 -4.48 -4.08
C TYR A 116 3.26 -3.79 -3.30
N LEU A 117 3.23 -2.45 -3.35
CA LEU A 117 2.28 -1.62 -2.62
C LEU A 117 0.93 -1.48 -3.35
N LEU A 118 0.91 -1.65 -4.67
CA LEU A 118 -0.31 -1.57 -5.46
C LEU A 118 -1.34 -2.63 -5.03
N ARG A 119 -2.58 -2.18 -4.87
CA ARG A 119 -3.75 -2.99 -4.51
C ARG A 119 -4.69 -3.19 -5.70
N HIS A 120 -5.47 -4.26 -5.68
CA HIS A 120 -6.47 -4.54 -6.69
C HIS A 120 -7.73 -3.70 -6.45
N ILE A 121 -7.68 -2.44 -6.87
CA ILE A 121 -8.80 -1.50 -6.76
C ILE A 121 -10.05 -2.00 -7.52
N PHE A 122 -9.87 -2.65 -8.68
CA PHE A 122 -10.99 -3.15 -9.49
C PHE A 122 -11.51 -4.52 -9.04
N ASP A 123 -10.78 -5.24 -8.19
CA ASP A 123 -11.17 -6.54 -7.67
C ASP A 123 -10.69 -6.70 -6.22
N PRO A 124 -11.37 -6.03 -5.26
CA PRO A 124 -10.93 -5.98 -3.87
C PRO A 124 -10.97 -7.35 -3.18
N SER A 125 -11.68 -8.34 -3.75
CA SER A 125 -11.73 -9.71 -3.25
C SER A 125 -10.36 -10.39 -3.28
N LYS A 126 -9.53 -10.10 -4.29
CA LYS A 126 -8.17 -10.67 -4.43
C LYS A 126 -7.21 -10.25 -3.33
N ASP A 127 -7.38 -9.07 -2.75
CA ASP A 127 -6.55 -8.60 -1.64
C ASP A 127 -7.01 -9.12 -0.27
N SER A 128 -8.28 -9.54 -0.14
CA SER A 128 -8.79 -10.16 1.10
C SER A 128 -8.09 -11.50 1.41
N ASP A 129 -7.69 -12.26 0.39
CA ASP A 129 -6.97 -13.53 0.56
C ASP A 129 -5.49 -13.33 0.97
N ARG A 130 -4.93 -12.15 0.70
CA ARG A 130 -3.56 -11.78 1.11
C ARG A 130 -3.46 -11.51 2.62
N ILE A 131 -4.56 -11.10 3.27
CA ILE A 131 -4.62 -10.93 4.73
C ILE A 131 -4.74 -12.30 5.42
N LYS A 132 -5.52 -13.24 4.86
CA LYS A 132 -5.73 -14.58 5.43
C LYS A 132 -4.43 -15.39 5.57
N THR A 133 -3.50 -15.25 4.64
CA THR A 133 -2.20 -15.96 4.68
C THR A 133 -1.26 -15.44 5.77
N VAL A 134 -1.33 -14.15 6.13
CA VAL A 134 -0.55 -13.58 7.24
C VAL A 134 -1.12 -13.99 8.60
N THR A 135 -2.45 -13.97 8.75
CA THR A 135 -3.09 -14.30 10.04
C THR A 135 -3.05 -15.80 10.37
N THR A 136 -2.94 -16.68 9.39
CA THR A 136 -2.90 -18.14 9.62
C THR A 136 -1.48 -18.66 9.93
N GLY A 137 -0.43 -17.83 9.80
CA GLY A 137 0.97 -18.23 9.96
C GLY A 137 1.55 -18.12 11.37
N SER A 138 0.80 -17.66 12.37
CA SER A 138 1.31 -17.49 13.74
C SER A 138 0.28 -17.92 14.79
N PHE A 139 0.03 -19.23 14.87
CA PHE A 139 -0.33 -19.85 16.14
C PHE A 139 0.81 -20.80 16.51
N GLY A 140 1.67 -20.29 17.40
CA GLY A 140 2.78 -21.02 17.97
C GLY A 140 2.32 -22.36 18.55
N ARG A 141 3.13 -23.39 18.31
CA ARG A 141 3.05 -24.63 19.06
C ARG A 141 3.13 -24.29 20.56
N PRO A 142 2.26 -24.86 21.41
CA PRO A 142 2.40 -24.71 22.84
C PRO A 142 3.71 -25.37 23.29
N THR A 143 4.52 -24.56 23.97
CA THR A 143 5.69 -24.92 24.76
C THR A 143 5.36 -26.08 25.71
N LYS A 144 5.92 -27.27 25.45
CA LYS A 144 6.05 -28.29 26.49
C LYS A 144 7.33 -28.00 27.30
N MET A 145 7.23 -27.16 28.32
CA MET A 145 8.23 -27.08 29.38
C MET A 145 7.90 -28.10 30.48
N LEU A 146 8.74 -29.13 30.52
CA LEU A 146 9.23 -29.90 31.66
C LEU A 146 8.53 -29.72 33.02
N THR A 147 8.03 -30.82 33.60
CA THR A 147 7.99 -30.98 35.06
C THR A 147 8.61 -32.33 35.41
N ARG A 148 9.86 -32.28 35.88
CA ARG A 148 10.48 -33.35 36.67
C ARG A 148 9.70 -33.47 37.99
N ARG A 149 9.22 -34.66 38.32
CA ARG A 149 9.09 -35.09 39.72
C ARG A 149 9.62 -36.52 39.81
N GLY A 150 10.68 -36.68 40.58
CA GLY A 150 11.23 -37.98 40.94
C GLY A 150 10.33 -38.70 41.94
N ALA A 151 10.43 -40.01 41.94
CA ALA A 151 10.08 -40.85 43.07
C ALA A 151 11.15 -41.96 43.15
N ARG A 152 11.91 -41.90 44.25
CA ARG A 152 12.62 -43.04 44.84
C ARG A 152 11.57 -43.92 45.50
N ASN A 153 11.55 -45.23 45.23
CA ASN A 153 12.03 -46.26 46.16
C ASN A 153 12.03 -47.61 45.44
#